data_AF-A0A2T4T2T6-F1
#
_entry.id   AF-A0A2T4T2T6-F1
#
_cell.length_a   1.000
_cell.length_b   1.000
_cell.length_c   1.000
_cell.angle_alpha   90.00
_cell.angle_beta   90.00
_cell.angle_gamma   90.00
#
_symmetry.space_group_name_H-M   'P 1'
#
loop_
_entity.id
_entity.type
_entity.pdbx_description
1 polymer ?
#
loop_
_entity_poly.entity_id
_entity_poly.type
_entity_poly.pdbx_seq_one_letter_code
_entity_poly.pdbx_strand_id
1 'polypeptide(L)'
;MSGKFFNSFFKGEDTPRIDNIDMQPQIDKLVAQIEQMTGRIGRLELRIKDLESQVARQNQRHEKEEALDTVHAQAMNSQEESVKQFYLSAPTSDGVFSSVSEKELVGKSIYVLSTCDGQNGTFSMLATHDALATAKISVSQFVKTVCKVHGNINTIPKRVVTEEEGVAVNTDGEWRMMKKAVVRFE
;
A
#
# COMPACT_ATOMS: atom_id res chain seq x y z
N MET A 1 -107.10 -4.21 -8.50
CA MET A 1 -106.48 -4.13 -7.16
C MET A 1 -105.01 -4.52 -7.27
N SER A 2 -104.16 -3.78 -6.55
CA SER A 2 -102.72 -3.92 -6.21
C SER A 2 -102.03 -5.26 -6.44
N GLY A 3 -100.72 -5.37 -6.65
CA GLY A 3 -99.58 -4.44 -6.56
C GLY A 3 -98.31 -5.23 -6.94
N LYS A 4 -97.37 -4.67 -7.72
CA LYS A 4 -96.24 -3.81 -7.32
C LYS A 4 -94.98 -4.58 -6.85
N PHE A 5 -93.97 -4.51 -7.73
CA PHE A 5 -92.53 -4.39 -7.49
C PHE A 5 -91.77 -5.52 -6.76
N PHE A 6 -90.90 -6.21 -7.51
CA PHE A 6 -89.51 -6.37 -7.06
C PHE A 6 -88.53 -6.17 -8.21
N ASN A 7 -87.55 -5.33 -7.91
CA ASN A 7 -86.63 -4.65 -8.80
C ASN A 7 -85.44 -5.54 -9.18
N SER A 8 -84.99 -5.40 -10.42
CA SER A 8 -83.59 -5.33 -10.86
C SER A 8 -82.50 -5.85 -9.91
N PHE A 9 -81.87 -6.99 -10.23
CA PHE A 9 -80.52 -7.27 -9.74
C PHE A 9 -79.76 -8.32 -10.58
N PHE A 10 -79.72 -8.18 -11.90
CA PHE A 10 -78.59 -8.73 -12.68
C PHE A 10 -77.61 -7.59 -12.93
N LYS A 11 -76.86 -7.27 -11.87
CA LYS A 11 -75.66 -6.45 -11.96
C LYS A 11 -74.60 -7.36 -12.57
N GLY A 12 -74.07 -6.99 -13.73
CA GLY A 12 -72.89 -7.65 -14.28
C GLY A 12 -71.83 -7.70 -13.19
N GLU A 13 -71.45 -8.90 -12.79
CA GLU A 13 -70.21 -9.10 -12.05
C GLU A 13 -69.07 -8.85 -13.03
N ASP A 14 -68.64 -7.59 -13.09
CA ASP A 14 -67.27 -7.24 -13.45
C ASP A 14 -66.38 -7.97 -12.45
N THR A 15 -65.98 -9.20 -12.80
CA THR A 15 -64.84 -9.83 -12.16
C THR A 15 -63.67 -8.86 -12.31
N PRO A 16 -63.03 -8.40 -11.23
CA PRO A 16 -61.83 -7.61 -11.36
C PRO A 16 -60.81 -8.52 -12.06
N ARG A 17 -60.49 -8.16 -13.31
CA ARG A 17 -59.36 -8.73 -14.03
C ARG A 17 -58.17 -8.53 -13.09
N ILE A 18 -57.68 -9.62 -12.50
CA ILE A 18 -56.44 -9.57 -11.76
C ILE A 18 -55.40 -9.24 -12.82
N ASP A 19 -55.03 -7.97 -12.90
CA ASP A 19 -53.89 -7.53 -13.68
C ASP A 19 -52.70 -8.26 -13.07
N ASN A 20 -52.28 -9.32 -13.75
CA ASN A 20 -51.08 -10.07 -13.41
C ASN A 20 -49.96 -9.02 -13.43
N ILE A 21 -49.46 -8.62 -12.25
CA ILE A 21 -48.40 -7.63 -12.15
C ILE A 21 -47.26 -8.18 -12.99
N ASP A 22 -47.00 -7.55 -14.13
CA ASP A 22 -46.01 -8.02 -15.06
C ASP A 22 -44.64 -7.87 -14.40
N MET A 23 -44.13 -8.98 -13.85
CA MET A 23 -42.82 -9.06 -13.22
C MET A 23 -41.70 -9.21 -14.26
N GLN A 24 -42.06 -9.44 -15.52
CA GLN A 24 -41.13 -9.54 -16.64
C GLN A 24 -40.14 -8.36 -16.73
N PRO A 25 -40.57 -7.07 -16.64
CA PRO A 25 -39.64 -5.94 -16.62
C PRO A 25 -38.64 -5.97 -15.46
N GLN A 26 -39.01 -6.50 -14.29
CA GLN A 26 -38.08 -6.63 -13.16
C GLN A 26 -37.08 -7.76 -13.37
N ILE A 27 -37.55 -8.87 -13.95
CA ILE A 27 -36.71 -10.01 -14.34
C ILE A 27 -35.70 -9.57 -15.40
N ASP A 28 -36.13 -8.86 -16.45
CA ASP A 28 -35.25 -8.38 -17.52
C ASP A 28 -34.18 -7.41 -16.97
N LYS A 29 -34.57 -6.54 -16.03
CA LYS A 29 -33.63 -5.65 -15.34
C LYS A 29 -32.60 -6.42 -14.52
N LEU A 30 -33.01 -7.47 -13.81
CA LEU A 30 -32.12 -8.29 -13.01
C LEU A 30 -31.15 -9.09 -13.91
N VAL A 31 -31.63 -9.61 -15.04
CA VAL A 31 -30.80 -10.28 -16.05
C VAL A 31 -29.74 -9.33 -16.60
N ALA A 32 -30.11 -8.11 -16.98
CA ALA A 32 -29.15 -7.11 -17.46
C ALA A 32 -28.09 -6.75 -16.40
N GLN A 33 -28.47 -6.68 -15.12
CA GLN A 33 -27.53 -6.47 -14.02
C GLN A 33 -26.58 -7.65 -13.84
N ILE A 34 -27.07 -8.89 -13.96
CA ILE A 34 -26.24 -10.10 -13.90
C ILE A 34 -25.23 -10.11 -15.04
N GLU A 35 -25.64 -9.83 -16.27
CA GLU A 35 -24.75 -9.73 -17.43
C GLU A 35 -23.67 -8.66 -17.24
N GLN A 36 -24.05 -7.50 -16.70
CA GLN A 36 -23.10 -6.43 -16.38
C GLN A 36 -22.09 -6.87 -15.31
N MET A 37 -22.54 -7.55 -14.24
CA MET A 37 -21.66 -8.04 -13.18
C MET A 37 -20.72 -9.13 -13.68
N THR A 38 -21.21 -10.09 -14.46
CA THR A 38 -20.39 -11.14 -15.09
C THR A 38 -19.33 -10.52 -16.01
N GLY A 39 -19.70 -9.49 -16.79
CA GLY A 39 -18.74 -8.76 -17.61
C GLY A 39 -17.67 -8.01 -16.80
N ARG A 40 -18.02 -7.50 -15.61
CA ARG A 40 -17.04 -6.88 -14.70
C ARG A 40 -16.10 -7.93 -14.09
N ILE A 41 -16.62 -9.09 -13.70
CA ILE A 41 -15.82 -10.20 -13.16
C ILE A 41 -14.78 -10.65 -14.19
N GLY A 42 -15.20 -10.92 -15.43
CA GLY A 42 -14.25 -11.33 -16.48
C GLY A 42 -13.14 -10.30 -16.74
N ARG A 43 -13.44 -9.00 -16.68
CA ARG A 43 -12.41 -7.95 -16.78
C ARG A 43 -11.44 -7.94 -15.61
N LEU A 44 -11.94 -8.17 -14.39
CA LEU A 44 -11.10 -8.24 -13.20
C LEU A 44 -10.20 -9.48 -13.22
N GLU A 45 -10.72 -10.64 -13.63
CA GLU A 45 -9.95 -11.87 -13.80
C GLU A 45 -8.80 -11.69 -14.81
N LEU A 46 -9.07 -11.05 -15.96
CA LEU A 46 -8.04 -10.73 -16.94
C LEU A 46 -6.96 -9.80 -16.37
N ARG A 47 -7.37 -8.81 -15.55
CA ARG A 47 -6.43 -7.89 -14.91
C ARG A 47 -5.58 -8.57 -13.84
N ILE A 48 -6.15 -9.48 -13.07
CA ILE A 48 -5.42 -10.29 -12.09
C ILE A 48 -4.37 -11.13 -12.82
N LYS A 49 -4.74 -11.83 -13.89
CA LYS A 49 -3.81 -12.65 -14.68
C LYS A 49 -2.66 -11.84 -15.29
N ASP A 50 -2.94 -10.63 -15.76
CA ASP A 50 -1.94 -9.68 -16.27
C ASP A 50 -0.98 -9.22 -15.16
N LEU A 51 -1.51 -8.88 -13.99
CA LEU A 51 -0.71 -8.49 -12.82
C LEU A 51 0.15 -9.64 -12.30
N GLU A 52 -0.40 -10.85 -12.19
CA GLU A 52 0.36 -12.06 -11.82
C GLU A 52 1.51 -12.31 -12.80
N SER A 53 1.26 -12.13 -14.11
CA SER A 53 2.30 -12.26 -15.14
C SER A 53 3.37 -11.16 -15.02
N GLN A 54 2.99 -9.93 -14.67
CA GLN A 54 3.93 -8.84 -14.43
C GLN A 54 4.80 -9.11 -13.19
N VAL A 55 4.20 -9.55 -12.09
CA VAL A 55 4.91 -9.93 -10.86
C VAL A 55 5.87 -11.09 -11.12
N ALA A 56 5.44 -12.14 -11.84
CA ALA A 56 6.31 -13.25 -12.21
C ALA A 56 7.53 -12.81 -13.03
N ARG A 57 7.33 -11.90 -14.01
CA ARG A 57 8.43 -11.31 -14.80
C ARG A 57 9.34 -10.43 -13.96
N GLN A 58 8.80 -9.70 -12.99
CA GLN A 58 9.58 -8.85 -12.11
C GLN A 58 10.41 -9.70 -11.14
N ASN A 59 9.84 -10.76 -10.56
CA ASN A 59 10.58 -11.72 -9.74
C ASN A 59 11.68 -12.43 -10.54
N GLN A 60 11.40 -12.84 -11.78
CA GLN A 60 12.44 -13.43 -12.65
C GLN A 60 13.54 -12.44 -13.03
N ARG A 61 13.24 -11.14 -13.14
CA ARG A 61 14.27 -10.10 -13.34
C ARG A 61 15.13 -9.93 -12.10
N HIS A 62 14.52 -9.91 -10.91
CA HIS A 62 15.26 -9.89 -9.65
C HIS A 62 16.12 -11.15 -9.48
N GLU A 63 15.61 -12.34 -9.82
CA GLU A 63 16.40 -13.59 -9.79
C GLU A 63 17.53 -13.60 -10.84
N LYS A 64 17.37 -12.91 -11.98
CA LYS A 64 18.41 -12.81 -13.02
C LYS A 64 19.44 -11.71 -12.75
N GLU A 65 19.06 -10.67 -12.02
CA GLU A 65 19.96 -9.68 -11.43
C GLU A 65 20.71 -10.26 -10.22
N GLU A 66 20.06 -11.08 -9.39
CA GLU A 66 20.73 -11.88 -8.34
C GLU A 66 21.63 -12.98 -8.94
N ALA A 67 21.26 -13.60 -10.07
CA ALA A 67 22.10 -14.59 -10.76
C ALA A 67 23.27 -13.99 -11.55
N LEU A 68 23.27 -12.67 -11.82
CA LEU A 68 24.47 -11.98 -12.31
C LEU A 68 25.41 -11.57 -11.17
N ASP A 69 24.93 -11.55 -9.92
CA ASP A 69 25.75 -11.34 -8.73
C ASP A 69 26.26 -12.66 -8.10
N THR A 70 25.67 -13.81 -8.46
CA THR A 70 26.06 -15.11 -7.89
C THR A 70 27.21 -15.82 -8.65
N VAL A 71 27.67 -15.30 -9.80
CA VAL A 71 28.82 -15.89 -10.53
C VAL A 71 30.17 -15.25 -10.17
N HIS A 72 30.19 -14.15 -9.39
CA HIS A 72 31.45 -13.63 -8.83
C HIS A 72 31.82 -14.21 -7.45
N ALA A 73 31.00 -15.12 -6.90
CA ALA A 73 31.25 -15.69 -5.57
C ALA A 73 32.34 -16.79 -5.53
N GLN A 74 32.97 -17.18 -6.65
CA GLN A 74 33.96 -18.27 -6.65
C GLN A 74 35.14 -18.05 -7.61
N ALA A 75 35.77 -16.87 -7.58
CA ALA A 75 37.19 -16.75 -7.89
C ALA A 75 37.74 -15.44 -7.32
N MET A 76 38.75 -15.58 -6.45
CA MET A 76 39.67 -14.53 -6.02
C MET A 76 39.20 -13.62 -4.88
N ASN A 77 39.57 -14.06 -3.67
CA ASN A 77 40.20 -13.26 -2.63
C ASN A 77 40.75 -11.90 -3.13
N SER A 78 39.98 -10.83 -2.92
CA SER A 78 40.44 -9.45 -2.77
C SER A 78 39.36 -8.70 -1.99
N GLN A 79 39.78 -8.00 -0.95
CA GLN A 79 38.92 -7.33 0.04
C GLN A 79 38.02 -6.28 -0.64
N GLU A 80 36.74 -6.58 -0.82
CA GLU A 80 35.70 -5.57 -1.04
C GLU A 80 34.84 -5.51 0.21
N GLU A 81 34.83 -4.35 0.88
CA GLU A 81 34.01 -4.10 2.06
C GLU A 81 32.53 -4.23 1.67
N SER A 82 31.90 -5.36 1.99
CA SER A 82 30.49 -5.60 1.71
C SER A 82 29.65 -4.60 2.49
N VAL A 83 29.07 -3.60 1.81
CA VAL A 83 28.16 -2.64 2.42
C VAL A 83 26.91 -3.38 2.92
N LYS A 84 26.71 -3.38 4.23
CA LYS A 84 25.54 -3.97 4.90
C LYS A 84 24.43 -2.95 5.00
N GLN A 85 23.19 -3.40 4.82
CA GLN A 85 22.00 -2.57 4.97
C GLN A 85 21.14 -3.02 6.15
N PHE A 86 20.63 -2.04 6.90
CA PHE A 86 19.74 -2.24 8.03
C PHE A 86 18.53 -1.32 7.95
N TYR A 87 17.39 -1.80 8.40
CA TYR A 87 16.14 -1.04 8.50
C TYR A 87 15.93 -0.61 9.94
N LEU A 88 15.73 0.69 10.13
CA LEU A 88 15.68 1.32 11.44
C LEU A 88 14.27 1.83 11.75
N SER A 89 13.89 1.73 13.01
CA SER A 89 12.63 2.26 13.53
C SER A 89 12.66 3.78 13.72
N ALA A 90 11.56 4.32 14.25
CA ALA A 90 11.54 5.70 14.74
C ALA A 90 12.64 5.93 15.80
N PRO A 91 13.35 7.07 15.73
CA PRO A 91 14.32 7.44 16.73
C PRO A 91 13.63 7.82 18.06
N THR A 92 14.36 7.67 19.16
CA THR A 92 14.04 8.30 20.45
C THR A 92 14.25 9.81 20.37
N SER A 93 13.82 10.56 21.40
CA SER A 93 14.03 12.02 21.48
C SER A 93 15.51 12.42 21.39
N ASP A 94 16.42 11.52 21.74
CA ASP A 94 17.86 11.75 21.74
C ASP A 94 18.52 11.36 20.40
N GLY A 95 17.73 10.98 19.39
CA GLY A 95 18.22 10.61 18.07
C GLY A 95 18.82 9.21 17.98
N VAL A 96 18.45 8.31 18.89
CA VAL A 96 18.87 6.90 18.89
C VAL A 96 17.80 6.04 18.24
N PHE A 97 18.19 5.18 17.31
CA PHE A 97 17.29 4.24 16.64
C PHE A 97 17.05 3.01 17.53
N SER A 98 15.81 2.89 18.02
CA SER A 98 15.42 1.90 19.03
C SER A 98 15.40 0.45 18.56
N SER A 99 15.34 0.21 17.25
CA SER A 99 15.30 -1.13 16.67
C SER A 99 15.96 -1.16 15.30
N VAL A 100 16.66 -2.26 15.06
CA VAL A 100 17.45 -2.53 13.85
C VAL A 100 17.04 -3.90 13.32
N SER A 101 16.84 -4.01 12.02
CA SER A 101 16.45 -5.26 11.35
C SER A 101 17.16 -5.36 10.01
N GLU A 102 17.50 -6.57 9.56
CA GLU A 102 18.02 -6.80 8.20
C GLU A 102 16.91 -6.72 7.13
N LYS A 103 15.64 -6.76 7.56
CA LYS A 103 14.46 -6.69 6.68
C LYS A 103 13.55 -5.53 7.07
N GLU A 104 12.92 -4.91 6.07
CA GLU A 104 11.89 -3.88 6.30
C GLU A 104 10.72 -4.48 7.09
N LEU A 105 10.37 -3.84 8.20
CA LEU A 105 9.23 -4.23 9.02
C LEU A 105 8.10 -3.22 8.82
N VAL A 106 7.03 -3.68 8.18
CA VAL A 106 5.81 -2.91 7.95
C VAL A 106 5.25 -2.39 9.30
N GLY A 107 4.95 -1.10 9.37
CA GLY A 107 4.47 -0.34 10.51
C GLY A 107 5.56 0.09 11.49
N LYS A 108 6.82 -0.28 11.25
CA LYS A 108 7.92 -0.05 12.21
C LYS A 108 9.14 0.61 11.58
N SER A 109 9.56 0.15 10.41
CA SER A 109 10.73 0.67 9.72
C SER A 109 10.42 2.02 9.06
N ILE A 110 11.23 3.03 9.35
CA ILE A 110 11.09 4.39 8.78
C ILE A 110 12.35 4.78 7.99
N TYR A 111 13.51 4.24 8.35
CA TYR A 111 14.79 4.57 7.75
C TYR A 111 15.52 3.32 7.26
N VAL A 112 16.42 3.51 6.31
CA VAL A 112 17.42 2.52 5.90
C VAL A 112 18.81 3.07 6.17
N LEU A 113 19.70 2.24 6.70
CA LEU A 113 21.08 2.54 7.01
C LEU A 113 22.00 1.63 6.23
N SER A 114 23.04 2.21 5.64
CA SER A 114 24.11 1.50 4.93
C SER A 114 25.43 1.69 5.67
N THR A 115 26.18 0.62 5.91
CA THR A 115 27.46 0.64 6.64
C THR A 115 28.43 -0.40 6.06
N CYS A 116 29.71 -0.06 5.95
CA CYS A 116 30.76 -1.00 5.53
C CYS A 116 31.50 -1.62 6.73
N ASP A 117 31.65 -0.87 7.82
CA ASP A 117 32.43 -1.22 9.01
C ASP A 117 31.54 -1.76 10.15
N GLY A 118 30.22 -1.65 10.04
CA GLY A 118 29.26 -1.98 11.10
C GLY A 118 29.25 -0.98 12.26
N GLN A 119 30.01 0.12 12.15
CA GLN A 119 30.20 1.10 13.21
C GLN A 119 29.80 2.51 12.78
N ASN A 120 30.08 2.90 11.55
CA ASN A 120 29.64 4.15 10.94
C ASN A 120 28.75 3.84 9.74
N GLY A 121 27.64 4.55 9.63
CA GLY A 121 26.70 4.34 8.53
C GLY A 121 26.06 5.63 8.08
N THR A 122 25.65 5.67 6.82
CA THR A 122 24.74 6.70 6.34
C THR A 122 23.32 6.18 6.38
N PHE A 123 22.36 7.06 6.64
CA PHE A 123 20.95 6.68 6.66
C PHE A 123 20.09 7.64 5.85
N SER A 124 19.02 7.09 5.27
CA SER A 124 18.02 7.81 4.49
C SER A 124 16.61 7.37 4.87
N MET A 125 15.62 8.21 4.56
CA MET A 125 14.22 7.91 4.87
C MET A 125 13.62 7.01 3.80
N LEU A 126 12.92 5.96 4.22
CA LEU A 126 12.22 5.06 3.32
C LEU A 126 11.06 5.80 2.62
N ALA A 127 10.95 5.60 1.30
CA ALA A 127 9.88 6.16 0.48
C ALA A 127 8.70 5.21 0.28
N THR A 128 8.64 4.10 1.03
CA THR A 128 7.53 3.15 0.98
C THR A 128 6.28 3.77 1.61
N HIS A 129 5.10 3.39 1.11
CA HIS A 129 3.83 3.92 1.59
C HIS A 129 3.66 3.72 3.11
N ASP A 130 4.11 2.58 3.60
CA ASP A 130 4.00 2.20 5.01
C ASP A 130 4.97 2.98 5.91
N ALA A 131 6.24 3.13 5.51
CA ALA A 131 7.19 3.98 6.24
C ALA A 131 6.73 5.43 6.30
N LEU A 132 6.18 5.96 5.20
CA LEU A 132 5.58 7.30 5.15
C LEU A 132 4.35 7.40 6.05
N ALA A 133 3.50 6.37 6.11
CA ALA A 133 2.34 6.36 7.00
C ALA A 133 2.78 6.37 8.48
N THR A 134 3.77 5.55 8.83
CA THR A 134 4.35 5.51 10.18
C THR A 134 4.99 6.84 10.55
N ALA A 135 5.79 7.44 9.67
CA ALA A 135 6.41 8.74 9.89
C ALA A 135 5.40 9.88 10.09
N LYS A 136 4.25 9.81 9.40
CA LYS A 136 3.16 10.80 9.51
C LYS A 136 2.47 10.78 10.87
N ILE A 137 2.49 9.67 11.60
CA ILE A 137 1.90 9.60 12.96
C ILE A 137 2.46 10.72 13.83
N SER A 138 3.77 10.99 13.73
CA SER A 138 4.40 12.09 14.44
C SER A 138 5.64 12.59 13.70
N VAL A 139 5.45 13.47 12.71
CA VAL A 139 6.56 14.06 11.95
C VAL A 139 7.55 14.79 12.87
N SER A 140 7.04 15.44 13.92
CA SER A 140 7.88 16.17 14.89
C SER A 140 8.81 15.25 15.68
N GLN A 141 8.37 14.04 16.04
CA GLN A 141 9.16 13.11 16.87
C GLN A 141 9.92 12.09 16.03
N PHE A 142 9.35 11.64 14.91
CA PHE A 142 9.93 10.57 14.12
C PHE A 142 10.83 11.10 13.01
N VAL A 143 10.54 12.30 12.47
CA VAL A 143 11.29 12.89 11.35
C VAL A 143 12.18 14.02 11.82
N LYS A 144 11.63 15.08 12.44
CA LYS A 144 12.42 16.30 12.78
C LYS A 144 13.55 16.04 13.79
N THR A 145 13.47 14.95 14.53
CA THR A 145 14.52 14.51 15.46
C THR A 145 15.84 14.22 14.73
N VAL A 146 15.79 13.46 13.63
CA VAL A 146 16.98 13.00 12.89
C VAL A 146 17.08 13.54 11.46
N CYS A 147 16.07 14.27 10.99
CA CYS A 147 16.07 14.90 9.66
C CYS A 147 15.79 16.40 9.75
N LYS A 148 16.41 17.16 8.86
CA LYS A 148 15.99 18.51 8.47
C LYS A 148 15.01 18.36 7.32
N VAL A 149 13.83 18.94 7.48
CA VAL A 149 12.79 18.88 6.46
C VAL A 149 12.78 20.18 5.68
N HIS A 150 13.05 20.11 4.36
CA HIS A 150 12.87 21.22 3.44
C HIS A 150 11.51 21.12 2.73
N GLY A 151 10.87 22.27 2.52
CA GLY A 151 9.57 22.38 1.84
C GLY A 151 8.36 22.40 2.78
N ASN A 152 7.17 22.30 2.18
CA ASN A 152 5.91 22.42 2.91
C ASN A 152 5.46 21.05 3.45
N ILE A 153 5.51 20.87 4.78
CA ILE A 153 5.04 19.68 5.48
C ILE A 153 3.50 19.59 5.62
N ASN A 154 2.78 20.65 5.24
CA ASN A 154 1.33 20.74 5.46
C ASN A 154 0.50 20.10 4.34
N THR A 155 1.12 19.75 3.21
CA THR A 155 0.51 18.94 2.15
C THR A 155 0.86 17.47 2.36
N ILE A 156 -0.12 16.57 2.22
CA ILE A 156 0.07 15.12 2.39
C ILE A 156 1.16 14.66 1.42
N PRO A 157 2.40 14.33 1.88
CA PRO A 157 3.46 13.90 0.99
C PRO A 157 3.11 12.54 0.41
N LYS A 158 3.13 12.42 -0.91
CA LYS A 158 3.04 11.12 -1.59
C LYS A 158 4.41 10.46 -1.67
N ARG A 159 5.47 11.27 -1.60
CA ARG A 159 6.85 10.83 -1.74
C ARG A 159 7.77 11.60 -0.79
N VAL A 160 8.89 10.99 -0.46
CA VAL A 160 10.02 11.64 0.18
C VAL A 160 11.25 11.45 -0.70
N VAL A 161 12.05 12.50 -0.81
CA VAL A 161 13.36 12.47 -1.47
C VAL A 161 14.39 12.85 -0.42
N THR A 162 15.42 12.00 -0.26
CA THR A 162 16.57 12.33 0.59
C THR A 162 17.54 13.15 -0.25
N GLU A 163 17.69 14.44 0.07
CA GLU A 163 18.62 15.36 -0.59
C GLU A 163 20.05 15.19 -0.06
N GLU A 164 20.18 14.98 1.25
CA GLU A 164 21.44 14.61 1.89
C GLU A 164 21.22 13.48 2.87
N GLU A 165 22.09 12.47 2.83
CA GLU A 165 22.06 11.39 3.81
C GLU A 165 22.50 11.88 5.19
N GLY A 166 21.87 11.29 6.21
CA GLY A 166 22.29 11.45 7.59
C GLY A 166 23.45 10.52 7.90
N VAL A 167 24.15 10.77 9.01
CA VAL A 167 25.22 9.89 9.50
C VAL A 167 24.82 9.38 10.87
N ALA A 168 24.98 8.09 11.09
CA ALA A 168 24.77 7.44 12.38
C ALA A 168 25.96 6.56 12.74
N VAL A 169 26.17 6.40 14.05
CA VAL A 169 27.25 5.58 14.61
C VAL A 169 26.65 4.54 15.55
N ASN A 170 27.11 3.31 15.45
CA ASN A 170 26.72 2.23 16.34
C ASN A 170 27.50 2.34 17.65
N THR A 171 26.79 2.61 18.74
CA THR A 171 27.32 2.60 20.11
C THR A 171 26.58 1.53 20.88
N ASP A 172 27.29 0.50 21.33
CA ASP A 172 26.75 -0.60 22.16
C ASP A 172 25.54 -1.34 21.55
N GLY A 173 25.46 -1.42 20.22
CA GLY A 173 24.37 -2.09 19.50
C GLY A 173 23.20 -1.17 19.15
N GLU A 174 23.25 0.09 19.54
CA GLU A 174 22.27 1.11 19.17
C GLU A 174 22.86 2.12 18.18
N TRP A 175 22.16 2.37 17.08
CA TRP A 175 22.58 3.39 16.13
C TRP A 175 22.15 4.77 16.62
N ARG A 176 23.11 5.68 16.79
CA ARG A 176 22.88 7.06 17.18
C ARG A 176 23.17 8.00 16.02
N MET A 177 22.23 8.88 15.71
CA MET A 177 22.44 9.92 14.71
C MET A 177 23.53 10.91 15.17
N MET A 178 24.50 11.16 14.30
CA MET A 178 25.55 12.17 14.44
C MET A 178 25.33 13.38 13.53
N LYS A 179 24.83 13.13 12.30
CA LYS A 179 24.43 14.18 11.35
C LYS A 179 22.99 13.95 10.91
N LYS A 180 22.16 15.00 10.95
CA LYS A 180 20.81 14.94 10.42
C LYS A 180 20.81 14.76 8.91
N ALA A 181 19.94 13.88 8.41
CA ALA A 181 19.63 13.80 6.99
C ALA A 181 18.85 15.05 6.54
N VAL A 182 18.90 15.39 5.26
CA VAL A 182 18.06 16.43 4.66
C VAL A 182 17.05 15.76 3.76
N VAL A 183 15.76 15.96 4.04
CA VAL A 183 14.67 15.35 3.30
C VAL A 183 13.71 16.40 2.78
N ARG A 184 13.19 16.16 1.58
CA ARG A 184 12.14 16.95 0.96
C ARG A 184 10.92 16.08 0.73
N PHE A 185 9.77 16.56 1.20
CA PHE A 185 8.49 15.93 0.97
C PHE A 185 7.86 16.45 -0.33
N GLU A 186 7.35 15.55 -1.15
CA GLU A 186 6.70 15.82 -2.45
C GLU A 186 5.29 15.22 -2.52
#